data_AF-A0AAW1UK49-F1
#
_entry.id   AF-A0AAW1UK49-F1
#
_cell.length_a   1.000
_cell.length_b   1.000
_cell.length_c   1.000
_cell.angle_alpha   90.00
_cell.angle_beta   90.00
_cell.angle_gamma   90.00
#
_symmetry.space_group_name_H-M   'P 1'
#
loop_
_entity.id
_entity.type
_entity.pdbx_description
1 polymer ?
#
loop_
_entity_poly.entity_id
_entity_poly.type
_entity_poly.pdbx_seq_one_letter_code
_entity_poly.pdbx_strand_id
1 'polypeptide(L)'
;MQSSRSTDNANVSSASTTCVSQAHHIQQEKESFWDVHDNTSSQTETTESEDITHFLKEKIQFYLSEPLLQRNADIYNYWNSSPYPILRSAVLKYLSASPTSVPIIYEAKT
;
A
#
# COMPACT_ATOMS: atom_id res chain seq x y z
N MET A 1 33.85 -28.66 -53.99
CA MET A 1 34.31 -27.32 -53.57
C MET A 1 33.08 -26.46 -53.33
N GLN A 2 33.03 -25.87 -52.14
CA GLN A 2 32.19 -24.77 -51.66
C GLN A 2 30.65 -24.86 -51.70
N SER A 3 30.10 -24.96 -50.49
CA SER A 3 28.75 -24.66 -50.05
C SER A 3 28.34 -23.22 -50.31
N SER A 4 27.04 -22.98 -50.53
CA SER A 4 26.32 -21.79 -50.04
C SER A 4 24.83 -22.11 -49.96
N ARG A 5 24.35 -22.26 -48.73
CA ARG A 5 22.94 -22.42 -48.35
C ARG A 5 22.49 -21.07 -47.81
N SER A 6 21.70 -20.32 -48.58
CA SER A 6 21.00 -19.14 -48.06
C SER A 6 19.63 -19.58 -47.58
N THR A 7 19.50 -19.73 -46.26
CA THR A 7 18.22 -19.79 -45.57
C THR A 7 17.91 -18.37 -45.09
N ASP A 8 17.03 -17.66 -45.80
CA ASP A 8 16.46 -16.41 -45.31
C ASP A 8 15.40 -16.76 -44.27
N ASN A 9 15.86 -16.86 -43.03
CA ASN A 9 15.05 -17.13 -41.86
C ASN A 9 14.43 -15.81 -41.38
N ALA A 10 13.11 -15.81 -41.22
CA ALA A 10 12.34 -14.70 -40.70
C ALA A 10 12.90 -14.23 -39.34
N ASN A 11 13.21 -12.94 -39.23
CA ASN A 11 13.24 -12.26 -37.94
C ASN A 11 12.63 -10.87 -38.13
N VAL A 12 11.31 -10.82 -38.02
CA VAL A 12 10.58 -9.60 -37.69
C VAL A 12 11.12 -9.15 -36.32
N SER A 13 12.07 -8.22 -36.36
CA SER A 13 12.57 -7.56 -35.16
C SER A 13 11.42 -6.78 -34.55
N SER A 14 10.71 -7.44 -33.63
CA SER A 14 9.92 -6.79 -32.61
C SER A 14 10.82 -5.75 -31.95
N ALA A 15 10.56 -4.47 -32.21
CA ALA A 15 11.16 -3.38 -31.47
C ALA A 15 10.67 -3.49 -30.02
N SER A 16 11.34 -4.33 -29.24
CA SER A 16 11.31 -4.22 -27.78
C SER A 16 11.97 -2.90 -27.44
N THR A 17 11.16 -1.88 -27.20
CA THR A 17 11.60 -0.68 -26.48
C THR A 17 11.86 -1.09 -25.03
N THR A 18 12.98 -1.75 -24.79
CA THR A 18 13.55 -1.86 -23.46
C THR A 18 13.95 -0.45 -23.06
N CYS A 19 13.23 0.12 -22.09
CA CYS A 19 13.69 1.31 -21.40
C CYS A 19 14.98 0.96 -20.66
N VAL A 20 16.12 1.26 -21.29
CA VAL A 20 17.41 1.29 -20.60
C VAL A 20 17.37 2.53 -19.72
N SER A 21 16.94 2.37 -18.47
CA SER A 21 17.12 3.41 -17.47
C SER A 21 18.63 3.54 -17.24
N GLN A 22 19.20 4.58 -17.83
CA GLN A 22 20.55 5.02 -17.56
C GLN A 22 20.66 5.32 -16.07
N ALA A 23 21.40 4.48 -15.36
CA ALA A 23 21.73 4.68 -13.96
C ALA A 23 22.67 5.89 -13.86
N HIS A 24 22.09 7.09 -13.83
CA HIS A 24 22.76 8.22 -13.24
C HIS A 24 22.87 7.94 -11.75
N HIS A 25 24.08 7.61 -11.32
CA HIS A 25 24.49 7.55 -9.93
C HIS A 25 24.36 8.95 -9.32
N ILE A 26 23.13 9.33 -9.01
CA ILE A 26 22.82 10.43 -8.11
C ILE A 26 22.92 9.79 -6.73
N GLN A 27 23.95 10.17 -5.97
CA GLN A 27 23.97 9.98 -4.52
C GLN A 27 22.87 10.87 -3.93
N GLN A 28 21.62 10.53 -4.18
CA GLN A 28 20.56 10.92 -3.27
C GLN A 28 20.77 10.00 -2.08
N GLU A 29 21.18 10.58 -0.96
CA GLU A 29 20.83 10.02 0.33
C GLU A 29 19.33 9.78 0.29
N LYS A 30 18.95 8.56 -0.05
CA LYS A 30 17.58 8.11 -0.06
C LYS A 30 17.26 7.88 1.41
N GLU A 31 17.06 8.97 2.15
CA GLU A 31 16.31 8.89 3.39
C GLU A 31 15.05 8.12 3.03
N SER A 32 14.87 6.97 3.69
CA SER A 32 13.65 6.21 3.52
C SER A 32 12.52 7.16 3.87
N PHE A 33 11.42 7.10 3.11
CA PHE A 33 10.21 7.85 3.47
C PHE A 33 9.83 7.60 4.94
N TRP A 34 10.11 6.38 5.43
CA TRP A 34 9.95 5.99 6.83
C TRP A 34 10.93 6.68 7.78
N ASP A 35 12.19 6.89 7.38
CA ASP A 35 13.19 7.60 8.19
C ASP A 35 12.76 9.06 8.41
N VAL A 36 12.24 9.73 7.38
CA VAL A 36 11.74 11.11 7.50
C VAL A 36 10.52 11.17 8.42
N HIS A 37 9.60 10.22 8.29
CA HIS A 37 8.39 10.14 9.12
C HIS A 37 8.75 9.98 10.61
N ASP A 38 9.66 9.06 10.93
CA ASP A 38 10.06 8.76 12.30
C ASP A 38 10.78 9.95 12.96
N ASN A 39 11.59 10.69 12.19
CA ASN A 39 12.31 11.86 12.68
C ASN A 39 11.44 13.14 12.78
N THR A 40 10.32 13.21 12.06
CA THR A 40 9.43 14.39 12.05
C THR A 40 8.58 14.49 13.33
N SER A 41 8.28 13.36 13.98
CA SER A 41 7.45 13.36 15.22
C SER A 41 8.13 14.05 16.41
N SER A 42 9.45 14.17 16.42
CA SER A 42 10.21 14.66 17.58
C SER A 42 10.21 16.19 17.76
N GLN A 43 9.58 16.98 16.88
CA GLN A 43 9.68 18.45 16.90
C GLN A 43 8.46 19.21 17.44
N THR A 44 7.39 18.54 17.89
CA THR A 44 6.17 19.23 18.38
C THR A 44 5.67 18.72 19.73
N GLU A 45 6.54 18.71 20.73
CA GLU A 45 6.14 18.47 22.12
C GLU A 45 5.44 19.71 22.69
N THR A 46 4.12 19.75 22.52
CA THR A 46 3.21 20.49 23.42
C THR A 46 2.63 19.46 24.37
N THR A 47 2.77 19.71 25.67
CA THR A 47 2.57 18.79 26.80
C THR A 47 1.16 18.19 26.89
N GLU A 48 0.19 18.69 26.13
CA GLU A 48 -1.19 18.18 26.05
C GLU A 48 -1.36 17.03 25.02
N SER A 49 -0.44 16.91 24.07
CA SER A 49 -0.48 15.92 22.98
C SER A 49 -0.08 14.51 23.43
N GLU A 50 0.85 14.41 24.39
CA GLU A 50 1.37 13.13 24.89
C GLU A 50 0.30 12.31 25.61
N ASP A 51 -0.54 12.95 26.41
CA ASP A 51 -1.63 12.28 27.12
C ASP A 51 -2.68 11.71 26.15
N ILE A 52 -3.03 12.45 25.10
CA ILE A 52 -4.00 12.01 24.08
C ILE A 52 -3.43 10.84 23.28
N THR A 53 -2.15 10.92 22.89
CA THR A 53 -1.50 9.85 22.13
C THR A 53 -1.31 8.60 22.97
N HIS A 54 -0.98 8.72 24.26
CA HIS A 54 -0.90 7.60 25.19
C HIS A 54 -2.27 6.94 25.39
N PHE A 55 -3.32 7.74 25.63
CA PHE A 55 -4.70 7.24 25.74
C PHE A 55 -5.15 6.51 24.47
N LEU A 56 -4.86 7.06 23.29
CA LEU A 56 -5.21 6.43 22.02
C LEU A 56 -4.47 5.10 21.82
N LYS A 57 -3.17 5.05 22.14
CA LYS A 57 -2.37 3.82 22.09
C LYS A 57 -2.97 2.74 22.97
N GLU A 58 -3.34 3.06 24.19
CA GLU A 58 -3.99 2.13 25.11
C GLU A 58 -5.30 1.57 24.52
N LYS A 59 -6.17 2.43 23.98
CA LYS A 59 -7.42 1.99 23.34
C LYS A 59 -7.20 1.10 22.13
N ILE A 60 -6.17 1.37 21.33
CA ILE A 60 -5.79 0.51 20.21
C ILE A 60 -5.33 -0.85 20.73
N GLN A 61 -4.52 -0.91 21.79
CA GLN A 61 -4.10 -2.19 22.38
C GLN A 61 -5.28 -3.03 22.87
N PHE A 62 -6.26 -2.41 23.53
CA PHE A 62 -7.49 -3.09 23.93
C PHE A 62 -8.26 -3.65 22.73
N TYR A 63 -8.49 -2.84 21.69
CA TYR A 63 -9.12 -3.30 20.46
C TYR A 63 -8.37 -4.46 19.80
N LEU A 64 -7.04 -4.41 19.75
CA LEU A 64 -6.21 -5.46 19.14
C LEU A 64 -6.22 -6.77 19.95
N SER A 65 -6.58 -6.73 21.23
CA SER A 65 -6.75 -7.92 22.07
C SER A 65 -8.13 -8.59 21.93
N GLU A 66 -9.10 -7.93 21.27
CA GLU A 66 -10.42 -8.50 21.05
C GLU A 66 -10.39 -9.67 20.06
N PRO A 67 -11.33 -10.63 20.18
CA PRO A 67 -11.44 -11.71 19.21
C PRO A 67 -11.75 -11.16 17.81
N LEU A 68 -11.13 -11.78 16.80
CA LEU A 68 -11.32 -11.40 15.41
C LEU A 68 -12.78 -11.60 14.98
N LEU A 69 -13.29 -10.62 14.25
CA LEU A 69 -14.63 -10.68 13.69
C LEU A 69 -14.71 -11.78 12.61
N GLN A 70 -15.82 -12.53 12.59
CA GLN A 70 -16.05 -13.54 11.56
C GLN A 70 -16.10 -12.89 10.16
N ARG A 71 -15.62 -13.62 9.15
CA ARG A 71 -15.51 -13.11 7.76
C ARG A 71 -16.85 -12.63 7.18
N ASN A 72 -17.95 -13.25 7.58
CA ASN A 72 -19.31 -12.97 7.11
C ASN A 72 -20.10 -12.04 8.06
N ALA A 73 -19.48 -11.53 9.12
CA ALA A 73 -20.15 -10.62 10.03
C ALA A 73 -20.43 -9.26 9.38
N ASP A 74 -21.48 -8.60 9.82
CA ASP A 74 -21.78 -7.22 9.44
C ASP A 74 -20.81 -6.27 10.14
N ILE A 75 -19.83 -5.80 9.38
CA ILE A 75 -18.79 -4.90 9.87
C ILE A 75 -19.36 -3.53 10.29
N TYR A 76 -20.42 -3.04 9.64
CA TYR A 76 -21.04 -1.76 10.01
C TYR A 76 -21.77 -1.88 11.35
N ASN A 77 -22.51 -2.98 11.55
CA ASN A 77 -23.20 -3.22 12.81
C ASN A 77 -22.23 -3.41 13.99
N TYR A 78 -21.10 -4.10 13.77
CA TYR A 78 -20.03 -4.23 14.76
C TYR A 78 -19.51 -2.86 15.19
N TRP A 79 -19.07 -2.02 14.25
CA TRP A 79 -18.56 -0.68 14.57
C TRP A 79 -19.63 0.25 15.16
N ASN A 80 -20.90 0.06 14.81
CA ASN A 80 -22.00 0.83 15.38
C ASN A 80 -22.26 0.52 16.86
N SER A 81 -21.99 -0.71 17.29
CA SER A 81 -22.16 -1.18 18.67
C SER A 81 -20.85 -1.20 19.46
N SER A 82 -19.73 -0.82 18.82
CA SER A 82 -18.39 -0.89 19.41
C SER A 82 -18.19 0.12 20.54
N PRO A 83 -17.48 -0.24 21.63
CA PRO A 83 -17.15 0.67 22.71
C PRO A 83 -16.02 1.66 22.38
N TYR A 84 -15.51 1.67 21.14
CA TYR A 84 -14.40 2.54 20.70
C TYR A 84 -14.88 3.66 19.74
N PRO A 85 -15.51 4.73 20.26
CA PRO A 85 -16.08 5.78 19.41
C PRO A 85 -15.04 6.55 18.57
N ILE A 86 -13.83 6.71 19.11
CA ILE A 86 -12.73 7.39 18.41
C ILE A 86 -12.30 6.58 17.19
N LEU A 87 -12.06 5.27 17.37
CA LEU A 87 -11.70 4.36 16.28
C LEU A 87 -12.84 4.24 15.27
N ARG A 88 -14.09 4.12 15.72
CA ARG A 88 -15.28 4.07 14.85
C ARG A 88 -15.29 5.21 13.84
N SER A 89 -15.00 6.43 14.28
CA SER A 89 -15.00 7.60 13.38
C SER A 89 -13.99 7.48 12.22
N ALA A 90 -12.80 6.94 12.50
CA ALA A 90 -11.78 6.70 11.50
C ALA A 90 -12.17 5.54 10.59
N VAL A 91 -12.59 4.43 11.19
CA VAL A 91 -12.91 3.19 10.45
C VAL A 91 -14.09 3.40 9.51
N LEU A 92 -15.15 4.10 9.92
CA LEU A 92 -16.28 4.37 9.02
C LEU A 92 -15.87 5.16 7.78
N LYS A 93 -14.90 6.07 7.88
CA LYS A 93 -14.35 6.77 6.70
C LYS A 93 -13.70 5.78 5.73
N TYR A 94 -12.87 4.87 6.24
CA TYR A 94 -12.22 3.84 5.42
C TYR A 94 -13.21 2.84 4.82
N LEU A 95 -14.20 2.37 5.59
CA LEU A 95 -15.21 1.44 5.11
C LEU A 95 -16.13 2.06 4.05
N SER A 96 -16.41 3.36 4.18
CA SER A 96 -17.22 4.10 3.20
C SER A 96 -16.46 4.45 1.92
N ALA A 97 -15.13 4.35 1.93
CA ALA A 97 -14.33 4.62 0.75
C ALA A 97 -14.54 3.51 -0.28
N SER A 98 -14.78 3.89 -1.53
CA SER A 98 -14.85 2.93 -2.63
C SER A 98 -13.54 2.14 -2.68
N PRO A 99 -13.59 0.80 -2.81
CA PRO A 99 -12.40 0.01 -3.05
C PRO A 99 -11.66 0.58 -4.26
N THR A 100 -10.40 0.96 -4.09
CA THR A 100 -9.58 1.46 -5.20
C THR A 100 -9.52 0.40 -6.31
N SER A 101 -9.74 0.86 -7.54
CA SER A 101 -9.99 0.06 -8.73
C SER A 101 -9.06 -1.15 -8.88
N VAL A 102 -9.63 -2.35 -8.82
CA VAL A 102 -8.97 -3.55 -9.36
C VAL A 102 -8.92 -3.38 -10.87
N PRO A 103 -7.75 -3.55 -11.52
CA PRO A 103 -7.69 -3.63 -12.99
C PRO A 103 -8.64 -4.75 -13.43
N ILE A 104 -9.65 -4.42 -14.23
CA ILE A 104 -10.51 -5.43 -14.84
C ILE A 104 -9.63 -6.14 -15.88
N ILE A 105 -9.08 -7.29 -15.52
CA ILE A 105 -8.37 -8.15 -16.45
C ILE A 105 -9.46 -8.80 -17.31
N TYR A 106 -9.71 -8.24 -18.49
CA TYR A 106 -10.50 -8.92 -19.51
C TYR A 106 -9.66 -10.10 -20.00
N GLU A 107 -9.95 -11.31 -19.54
CA GLU A 107 -9.46 -12.51 -20.19
C GLU A 107 -10.15 -12.64 -21.55
N ALA A 108 -9.44 -12.24 -22.60
CA ALA A 108 -9.83 -12.54 -23.97
C ALA A 108 -9.69 -14.05 -24.20
N LYS A 109 -10.80 -14.79 -24.02
CA LYS A 109 -10.92 -16.15 -24.54
C LYS A 109 -10.84 -16.08 -26.07
N THR A 110 -9.76 -16.64 -26.63
CA THR A 110 -9.69 -17.07 -28.04
C THR A 110 -9.58 -18.58 -28.07
#